data_AF-A0A7W1KW25-F1
#
_entry.id   AF-A0A7W1KW25-F1
#
_cell.length_a   1.000
_cell.length_b   1.000
_cell.length_c   1.000
_cell.angle_alpha   90.00
_cell.angle_beta   90.00
_cell.angle_gamma   90.00
#
_symmetry.space_group_name_H-M   'P 1'
#
loop_
_entity.id
_entity.type
_entity.pdbx_description
1 polymer ?
#
loop_
_entity_poly.entity_id
_entity_poly.type
_entity_poly.pdbx_seq_one_letter_code
_entity_poly.pdbx_strand_id
1 'polypeptide(L)'
;MSPAASPVSTEEPIEIRPEMEPYDYAPAPPQEPSPVDGFYMRVFTIEEMGGHSLAMPFHCLRCVPYSVDAGVQTLLLHEGRFFLEHQINEYRALGHFLVRGDRIVFYNDVNCSRTRGTYTWQLEHRELELDVVNDSCPYVDERSNDLTLAPWTKIDACYTGIKHWYPTLVGC
;
A
#
# COMPACT_ATOMS: atom_id res chain seq x y z
N MET A 1 6.58 37.10 28.75
CA MET A 1 6.74 36.23 27.58
C MET A 1 6.34 34.83 28.02
N SER A 2 5.11 34.42 27.73
CA SER A 2 4.66 33.06 28.01
C SER A 2 5.20 32.12 26.94
N PRO A 3 5.69 30.92 27.28
CA PRO A 3 6.03 29.93 26.27
C PRO A 3 4.73 29.39 25.67
N ALA A 4 4.66 29.39 24.33
CA ALA A 4 3.60 28.71 23.61
C ALA A 4 3.72 27.21 23.89
N ALA A 5 2.63 26.59 24.35
CA ALA A 5 2.55 25.15 24.45
C ALA A 5 2.63 24.54 23.05
N SER A 6 3.60 23.65 22.84
CA SER A 6 3.66 22.81 21.64
C SER A 6 2.40 21.94 21.58
N PRO A 7 1.75 21.80 20.41
CA PRO A 7 0.65 20.84 20.28
C PRO A 7 1.24 19.44 20.39
N VAL A 8 0.88 18.75 21.48
CA VAL A 8 1.06 17.30 21.57
C VAL A 8 0.07 16.70 20.58
N SER A 9 0.58 16.25 19.43
CA SER A 9 -0.18 15.39 18.53
C SER A 9 -0.44 14.08 19.27
N THR A 10 -1.65 13.92 19.78
CA THR A 10 -2.12 12.62 20.29
C THR A 10 -2.57 11.83 19.08
N GLU A 11 -1.63 11.25 18.34
CA GLU A 11 -1.94 10.22 17.34
C GLU A 11 -2.48 9.01 18.09
N GLU A 12 -3.80 8.80 18.02
CA GLU A 12 -4.39 7.55 18.50
C GLU A 12 -3.82 6.39 17.67
N PRO A 13 -3.40 5.28 18.30
CA PRO A 13 -2.88 4.12 17.59
C PRO A 13 -3.90 3.58 16.59
N ILE A 14 -3.44 3.15 15.42
CA ILE A 14 -4.27 2.48 14.42
C ILE A 14 -4.80 1.17 15.04
N GLU A 15 -6.11 1.06 15.26
CA GLU A 15 -6.72 -0.18 15.74
C GLU A 15 -6.97 -1.13 14.56
N ILE A 16 -6.08 -2.13 14.39
CA ILE A 16 -6.31 -3.22 13.43
C ILE A 16 -7.34 -4.19 14.02
N ARG A 17 -8.54 -4.18 13.44
CA ARG A 17 -9.59 -5.12 13.81
C ARG A 17 -9.27 -6.53 13.29
N PRO A 18 -9.79 -7.59 13.93
CA PRO A 18 -9.57 -8.97 13.49
C PRO A 18 -9.97 -9.23 12.03
N GLU A 19 -10.97 -8.53 11.51
CA GLU A 19 -11.41 -8.70 10.11
C GLU A 19 -10.47 -8.05 9.09
N MET A 20 -9.57 -7.19 9.57
CA MET A 20 -8.52 -6.53 8.78
C MET A 20 -7.17 -7.25 8.88
N GLU A 21 -7.06 -8.30 9.69
CA GLU A 21 -5.85 -9.10 9.75
C GLU A 21 -5.70 -9.91 8.45
N PRO A 22 -4.54 -9.84 7.77
CA PRO A 22 -4.33 -10.64 6.58
C PRO A 22 -4.32 -12.14 6.84
N TYR A 23 -4.70 -12.89 5.80
CA TYR A 23 -4.75 -14.35 5.89
C TYR A 23 -3.34 -14.96 5.89
N ASP A 24 -3.04 -15.71 6.94
CA ASP A 24 -1.74 -16.36 7.12
C ASP A 24 -1.64 -17.72 6.40
N TYR A 25 -1.06 -17.74 5.20
CA TYR A 25 -0.57 -19.00 4.61
C TYR A 25 0.80 -19.38 5.17
N ALA A 26 1.68 -18.39 5.36
CA ALA A 26 2.89 -18.47 6.15
C ALA A 26 2.68 -17.74 7.50
N PRO A 27 3.52 -17.98 8.53
CA PRO A 27 3.39 -17.25 9.78
C PRO A 27 3.50 -15.73 9.56
N ALA A 28 2.60 -14.96 10.19
CA ALA A 28 2.70 -13.51 10.25
C ALA A 28 4.09 -13.06 10.73
N PRO A 29 4.57 -11.90 10.25
CA PRO A 29 5.80 -11.32 10.76
C PRO A 29 5.57 -10.85 12.21
N PRO A 30 6.64 -10.59 12.97
CA PRO A 30 6.52 -9.77 14.18
C PRO A 30 5.81 -8.47 13.84
N GLN A 31 4.75 -8.17 14.58
CA GLN A 31 3.93 -6.97 14.41
C GLN A 31 4.63 -5.81 15.11
N GLU A 32 5.75 -5.39 14.53
CA GLU A 32 6.65 -4.38 15.07
C GLU A 32 6.82 -3.25 14.06
N PRO A 33 6.99 -1.99 14.52
CA PRO A 33 7.21 -0.85 13.63
C PRO A 33 8.43 -1.06 12.72
N SER A 34 8.27 -0.70 11.45
CA SER A 34 9.35 -0.77 10.47
C SER A 34 9.74 0.62 9.93
N PRO A 35 10.96 0.79 9.38
CA PRO A 35 11.38 2.08 8.80
C PRO A 35 10.52 2.57 7.62
N VAL A 36 9.78 1.65 6.96
CA VAL A 36 8.91 1.95 5.82
C VAL A 36 7.46 2.16 6.24
N ASP A 37 7.13 2.07 7.53
CA ASP A 37 5.77 2.28 7.99
C ASP A 37 5.28 3.69 7.60
N GLY A 38 4.04 3.76 7.14
CA GLY A 38 3.46 4.99 6.65
C GLY A 38 2.24 4.77 5.78
N PHE A 39 1.53 5.86 5.55
CA PHE A 39 0.45 5.94 4.58
C PHE A 39 0.99 6.59 3.31
N TYR A 40 0.86 5.91 2.19
CA TYR A 40 1.37 6.35 0.91
C TYR A 40 0.26 6.50 -0.12
N MET A 41 0.48 7.40 -1.06
CA MET A 41 -0.44 7.69 -2.15
C MET A 41 0.33 7.96 -3.43
N ARG A 42 -0.29 7.62 -4.56
CA ARG A 42 0.08 8.13 -5.88
C ARG A 42 -1.18 8.32 -6.72
N VAL A 43 -1.05 9.10 -7.79
CA VAL A 43 -2.16 9.44 -8.69
C VAL A 43 -1.70 9.27 -10.12
N PHE A 44 -2.48 8.54 -10.90
CA PHE A 44 -2.27 8.41 -12.34
C PHE A 44 -3.42 9.05 -13.10
N THR A 45 -3.11 9.75 -14.17
CA THR A 45 -4.07 10.23 -15.15
C THR A 45 -4.43 9.13 -16.15
N ILE A 46 -5.57 9.30 -16.83
CA ILE A 46 -5.97 8.39 -17.92
C ILE A 46 -4.91 8.38 -19.02
N GLU A 47 -4.30 9.53 -19.30
CA GLU A 47 -3.26 9.71 -20.31
C GLU A 47 -1.97 8.95 -19.95
N GLU A 48 -1.52 9.03 -18.69
CA GLU A 48 -0.36 8.27 -18.19
C GLU A 48 -0.59 6.75 -18.29
N MET A 49 -1.84 6.31 -18.17
CA MET A 49 -2.24 4.91 -18.26
C MET A 49 -2.63 4.46 -19.68
N GLY A 50 -2.19 5.20 -20.72
CA GLY A 50 -2.37 4.80 -22.12
C GLY A 50 -3.67 5.29 -22.77
N GLY A 51 -4.32 6.27 -22.15
CA GLY A 51 -5.55 6.90 -22.64
C GLY A 51 -6.78 6.00 -22.50
N HIS A 52 -7.93 6.49 -22.99
CA HIS A 52 -9.21 5.76 -22.95
C HIS A 52 -9.21 4.39 -23.65
N SER A 53 -8.15 4.05 -24.39
CA SER A 53 -8.03 2.75 -25.07
C SER A 53 -7.47 1.65 -24.16
N LEU A 54 -6.81 2.02 -23.06
CA LEU A 54 -6.13 1.10 -22.14
C LEU A 54 -6.54 1.33 -20.68
N ALA A 55 -6.68 2.58 -20.26
CA ALA A 55 -7.23 2.95 -18.96
C ALA A 55 -8.76 2.96 -19.03
N MET A 56 -9.41 2.04 -18.31
CA MET A 56 -10.86 1.96 -18.26
C MET A 56 -11.37 2.83 -17.09
N PRO A 57 -12.06 3.95 -17.34
CA PRO A 57 -12.50 4.85 -16.27
C PRO A 57 -13.75 4.32 -15.51
N PHE A 58 -13.92 3.00 -15.44
CA PHE A 58 -15.06 2.36 -14.80
C PHE A 58 -14.62 1.12 -14.01
N HIS A 59 -15.40 0.83 -12.97
CA HIS A 59 -15.18 -0.31 -12.09
C HIS A 59 -15.03 -1.62 -12.89
N CYS A 60 -13.90 -2.29 -12.70
CA CYS A 60 -13.57 -3.50 -13.43
C CYS A 60 -13.80 -4.75 -12.57
N LEU A 61 -14.91 -5.45 -12.83
CA LEU A 61 -15.30 -6.64 -12.07
C LEU A 61 -14.41 -7.88 -12.31
N ARG A 62 -13.62 -7.89 -13.38
CA ARG A 62 -12.83 -9.06 -13.81
C ARG A 62 -11.41 -8.70 -14.26
N CYS A 63 -10.86 -7.62 -13.70
CA CYS A 63 -9.48 -7.26 -13.98
C CYS A 63 -8.53 -8.26 -13.34
N VAL A 64 -7.35 -8.37 -13.93
CA VAL A 64 -6.26 -9.14 -13.32
C VAL A 64 -5.88 -8.43 -12.01
N PRO A 65 -5.68 -9.17 -10.90
CA PRO A 65 -5.18 -8.57 -9.67
C PRO A 65 -3.89 -7.79 -9.91
N TYR A 66 -3.74 -6.64 -9.22
CA TYR A 66 -2.62 -5.71 -9.36
C TYR A 66 -2.55 -4.96 -10.70
N SER A 67 -3.55 -5.08 -11.58
CA SER A 67 -3.59 -4.20 -12.75
C SER A 67 -3.73 -2.74 -12.31
N VAL A 68 -2.69 -1.98 -12.63
CA VAL A 68 -2.64 -0.54 -12.40
C VAL A 68 -3.66 0.12 -13.33
N ASP A 69 -4.40 1.08 -12.79
CA ASP A 69 -5.34 1.92 -13.53
C ASP A 69 -5.16 3.39 -13.13
N ALA A 70 -5.85 4.27 -13.85
CA ALA A 70 -5.90 5.68 -13.52
C ALA A 70 -6.55 5.91 -12.14
N GLY A 71 -6.38 7.12 -11.62
CA GLY A 71 -6.94 7.58 -10.36
C GLY A 71 -5.99 7.46 -9.18
N VAL A 72 -6.57 7.56 -7.99
CA VAL A 72 -5.84 7.53 -6.72
C VAL A 72 -5.59 6.08 -6.33
N GLN A 73 -4.35 5.83 -5.93
CA GLN A 73 -3.93 4.56 -5.35
C GLN A 73 -3.28 4.82 -3.99
N THR A 74 -3.58 3.97 -3.03
CA THR A 74 -3.06 4.11 -1.66
C THR A 74 -2.42 2.83 -1.19
N LEU A 75 -1.34 2.96 -0.43
CA LEU A 75 -0.62 1.87 0.20
C LEU A 75 -0.39 2.24 1.67
N LEU A 76 -0.92 1.46 2.60
CA LEU A 76 -0.61 1.54 4.02
C LEU A 76 0.39 0.44 4.35
N LEU A 77 1.53 0.81 4.94
CA LEU A 77 2.47 -0.11 5.58
C LEU A 77 2.44 0.15 7.08
N HIS A 78 2.05 -0.85 7.87
CA HIS A 78 1.92 -0.69 9.31
C HIS A 78 2.25 -2.00 10.02
N GLU A 79 3.33 -1.99 10.81
CA GLU A 79 3.70 -3.09 11.71
C GLU A 79 3.64 -4.48 11.04
N GLY A 80 4.28 -4.59 9.87
CA GLY A 80 4.34 -5.83 9.11
C GLY A 80 3.07 -6.20 8.32
N ARG A 81 2.08 -5.31 8.22
CA ARG A 81 0.88 -5.47 7.38
C ARG A 81 0.83 -4.43 6.29
N PHE A 82 0.40 -4.84 5.10
CA PHE A 82 0.15 -3.91 4.02
C PHE A 82 -1.32 -3.93 3.59
N PHE A 83 -1.81 -2.77 3.18
CA PHE A 83 -3.13 -2.58 2.59
C PHE A 83 -2.96 -1.72 1.35
N LEU A 84 -3.38 -2.24 0.20
CA LEU A 84 -3.32 -1.58 -1.09
C LEU A 84 -4.74 -1.38 -1.61
N GLU A 85 -5.04 -0.20 -2.13
CA GLU A 85 -6.30 0.10 -2.80
C GLU A 85 -6.09 0.94 -4.05
N HIS A 86 -6.78 0.54 -5.13
CA HIS A 86 -6.96 1.32 -6.35
C HIS A 86 -8.41 1.80 -6.40
N GLN A 87 -8.65 3.12 -6.33
CA GLN A 87 -10.00 3.63 -6.11
C GLN A 87 -10.94 3.46 -7.32
N ILE A 88 -10.43 3.57 -8.56
CA ILE A 88 -11.29 3.52 -9.76
C ILE A 88 -11.81 2.10 -10.04
N ASN A 89 -10.94 1.10 -10.00
CA ASN A 89 -11.33 -0.29 -10.25
C ASN A 89 -11.74 -1.03 -8.96
N GLU A 90 -11.69 -0.35 -7.82
CA GLU A 90 -11.93 -0.89 -6.46
C GLU A 90 -11.09 -2.13 -6.13
N TYR A 91 -9.95 -2.30 -6.82
CA TYR A 91 -9.03 -3.39 -6.53
C TYR A 91 -8.37 -3.16 -5.18
N ARG A 92 -8.31 -4.24 -4.40
CA ARG A 92 -7.80 -4.23 -3.03
C ARG A 92 -6.92 -5.44 -2.81
N ALA A 93 -5.79 -5.22 -2.14
CA ALA A 93 -4.93 -6.29 -1.66
C ALA A 93 -4.53 -6.02 -0.21
N LEU A 94 -4.41 -7.10 0.55
CA LEU A 94 -3.97 -7.05 1.93
C LEU A 94 -3.09 -8.27 2.19
N GLY A 95 -2.07 -8.08 3.01
CA GLY A 95 -1.07 -9.12 3.27
C GLY A 95 -0.06 -8.66 4.29
N HIS A 96 0.99 -9.44 4.43
CA HIS A 96 2.09 -9.14 5.33
C HIS A 96 3.31 -8.66 4.56
N PHE A 97 4.13 -7.87 5.24
CA PHE A 97 5.45 -7.52 4.77
C PHE A 97 6.50 -7.67 5.88
N LEU A 98 7.75 -7.83 5.49
CA LEU A 98 8.89 -7.77 6.41
C LEU A 98 10.03 -6.98 5.78
N VAL A 99 10.77 -6.27 6.62
CA VAL A 99 11.96 -5.52 6.21
C VAL A 99 13.22 -6.14 6.81
N ARG A 100 14.24 -6.31 5.97
CA ARG A 100 15.58 -6.80 6.33
C ARG A 100 16.63 -6.05 5.51
N GLY A 101 17.30 -5.09 6.14
CA GLY A 101 18.27 -4.23 5.45
C GLY A 101 17.59 -3.42 4.35
N ASP A 102 18.14 -3.49 3.14
CA ASP A 102 17.62 -2.83 1.93
C ASP A 102 16.47 -3.60 1.27
N ARG A 103 16.01 -4.73 1.85
CA ARG A 103 14.97 -5.57 1.28
C ARG A 103 13.65 -5.46 2.03
N ILE A 104 12.58 -5.42 1.25
CA ILE A 104 11.21 -5.61 1.70
C ILE A 104 10.62 -6.83 0.99
N VAL A 105 9.89 -7.66 1.74
CA VAL A 105 9.23 -8.87 1.20
C VAL A 105 7.75 -8.81 1.49
N PHE A 106 6.92 -8.88 0.45
CA PHE A 106 5.46 -8.96 0.54
C PHE A 106 4.98 -10.40 0.36
N TYR A 107 4.09 -10.86 1.23
CA TYR A 107 3.57 -12.23 1.27
C TYR A 107 2.21 -12.29 1.99
N ASN A 108 1.60 -13.48 2.09
CA ASN A 108 0.27 -13.68 2.69
C ASN A 108 -0.84 -12.82 2.04
N ASP A 109 -0.61 -12.39 0.81
CA ASP A 109 -1.61 -11.77 -0.05
C ASP A 109 -2.56 -12.83 -0.59
N VAL A 110 -3.88 -12.61 -0.53
CA VAL A 110 -4.88 -13.55 -1.05
C VAL A 110 -4.65 -13.88 -2.53
N ASN A 111 -4.27 -12.88 -3.34
CA ASN A 111 -4.05 -13.06 -4.77
C ASN A 111 -2.74 -13.81 -5.06
N CYS A 112 -1.69 -13.57 -4.28
CA CYS A 112 -0.37 -14.19 -4.42
C CYS A 112 -0.03 -15.17 -3.26
N SER A 113 -1.03 -15.88 -2.69
CA SER A 113 -0.98 -16.52 -1.35
C SER A 113 0.16 -17.49 -1.05
N ARG A 114 0.72 -18.14 -2.07
CA ARG A 114 1.82 -19.12 -1.91
C ARG A 114 3.16 -18.61 -2.40
N THR A 115 3.26 -17.33 -2.69
CA THR A 115 4.43 -16.71 -3.31
C THR A 115 4.90 -15.53 -2.47
N ARG A 116 6.12 -15.07 -2.76
CA ARG A 116 6.70 -13.89 -2.12
C ARG A 116 7.19 -12.95 -3.20
N GLY A 117 6.98 -11.66 -2.97
CA GLY A 117 7.55 -10.59 -3.77
C GLY A 117 8.65 -9.93 -2.98
N THR A 118 9.87 -9.91 -3.50
CA THR A 118 11.04 -9.30 -2.86
C THR A 118 11.46 -8.09 -3.67
N TYR A 119 11.67 -6.97 -2.97
CA TYR A 119 12.01 -5.69 -3.55
C TYR A 119 13.17 -5.05 -2.80
N THR A 120 13.98 -4.24 -3.48
CA THR A 120 14.74 -3.19 -2.80
C THR A 120 13.81 -2.05 -2.43
N TRP A 121 14.13 -1.31 -1.39
CA TRP A 121 13.38 -0.11 -1.03
C TRP A 121 14.31 1.05 -0.69
N GLN A 122 13.87 2.26 -1.02
CA GLN A 122 14.47 3.51 -0.58
C GLN A 122 13.36 4.47 -0.16
N LEU A 123 13.57 5.19 0.94
CA LEU A 123 12.64 6.21 1.41
C LEU A 123 13.40 7.52 1.57
N GLU A 124 13.25 8.41 0.60
CA GLU A 124 13.89 9.73 0.57
C GLU A 124 12.85 10.80 0.27
N HIS A 125 12.95 11.97 0.91
CA HIS A 125 12.04 13.11 0.64
C HIS A 125 10.54 12.76 0.68
N ARG A 126 10.14 11.78 1.50
CA ARG A 126 8.77 11.23 1.59
C ARG A 126 8.34 10.38 0.39
N GLU A 127 9.25 9.99 -0.48
CA GLU A 127 8.98 9.08 -1.59
C GLU A 127 9.57 7.71 -1.28
N LEU A 128 8.69 6.69 -1.22
CA LEU A 128 9.07 5.30 -1.13
C LEU A 128 9.19 4.75 -2.55
N GLU A 129 10.42 4.45 -2.95
CA GLU A 129 10.73 3.74 -4.18
C GLU A 129 10.96 2.26 -3.90
N LEU A 130 10.45 1.42 -4.80
CA LEU A 130 10.61 -0.03 -4.77
C LEU A 130 11.15 -0.49 -6.11
N ASP A 131 12.14 -1.39 -6.09
CA ASP A 131 12.57 -2.10 -7.31
C ASP A 131 12.45 -3.59 -7.14
N VAL A 132 11.93 -4.27 -8.16
CA VAL A 132 11.74 -5.71 -8.13
C VAL A 132 13.08 -6.45 -8.11
N VAL A 133 13.22 -7.36 -7.15
CA VAL A 133 14.33 -8.32 -7.08
C VAL A 133 13.86 -9.67 -7.59
N ASN A 134 12.71 -10.11 -7.10
CA ASN A 134 12.03 -11.32 -7.54
C ASN A 134 10.58 -11.29 -7.07
N ASP A 135 9.64 -11.39 -8.00
CA ASP A 135 8.23 -11.60 -7.71
C ASP A 135 7.71 -12.76 -8.54
N SER A 136 7.20 -13.78 -7.86
CA SER A 136 6.68 -15.01 -8.48
C SER A 136 5.16 -15.10 -8.43
N CYS A 137 4.46 -13.99 -8.17
CA CYS A 137 3.01 -13.96 -8.19
C CYS A 137 2.47 -14.50 -9.54
N PRO A 138 1.40 -15.32 -9.55
CA PRO A 138 0.92 -15.98 -10.78
C PRO A 138 0.35 -15.03 -11.85
N TYR A 139 0.12 -13.76 -11.52
CA TYR A 139 -0.31 -12.72 -12.45
C TYR A 139 0.94 -12.06 -13.03
N VAL A 140 1.25 -12.41 -14.29
CA VAL A 140 2.52 -12.10 -14.98
C VAL A 140 2.96 -10.67 -14.73
N ASP A 141 3.95 -10.52 -13.84
CA ASP A 141 4.56 -9.26 -13.41
C ASP A 141 3.61 -8.19 -12.84
N GLU A 142 2.31 -8.45 -12.69
CA GLU A 142 1.32 -7.42 -12.31
C GLU A 142 1.61 -6.83 -10.93
N ARG A 143 1.86 -7.66 -9.91
CA ARG A 143 2.18 -7.16 -8.57
C ARG A 143 3.50 -6.38 -8.53
N SER A 144 4.52 -6.87 -9.22
CA SER A 144 5.78 -6.13 -9.33
C SER A 144 5.58 -4.80 -10.04
N ASN A 145 4.90 -4.80 -11.18
CA ASN A 145 4.60 -3.60 -11.94
C ASN A 145 3.84 -2.60 -11.09
N ASP A 146 2.80 -3.04 -10.39
CA ASP A 146 2.03 -2.19 -9.51
C ASP A 146 2.89 -1.56 -8.42
N LEU A 147 3.61 -2.35 -7.64
CA LEU A 147 4.40 -1.83 -6.54
C LEU A 147 5.57 -0.93 -6.99
N THR A 148 6.08 -1.09 -8.21
CA THR A 148 7.28 -0.39 -8.69
C THR A 148 7.03 0.62 -9.82
N LEU A 149 5.80 0.78 -10.33
CA LEU A 149 5.54 1.61 -11.52
C LEU A 149 5.96 3.07 -11.34
N ALA A 150 5.73 3.62 -10.15
CA ALA A 150 6.09 4.97 -9.77
C ALA A 150 6.32 5.03 -8.25
N PRO A 151 7.12 6.00 -7.77
CA PRO A 151 7.32 6.23 -6.35
C PRO A 151 5.99 6.44 -5.60
N TRP A 152 5.98 6.01 -4.35
CA TRP A 152 4.85 6.15 -3.43
C TRP A 152 5.08 7.36 -2.53
N THR A 153 4.23 8.38 -2.61
CA THR A 153 4.38 9.58 -1.78
C THR A 153 3.74 9.37 -0.41
N LYS A 154 4.54 9.45 0.65
CA LYS A 154 4.09 9.39 2.03
C LYS A 154 3.26 10.63 2.35
N ILE A 155 2.03 10.45 2.83
CA ILE A 155 1.15 11.53 3.27
C ILE A 155 0.86 11.39 4.76
N ASP A 156 0.56 12.51 5.42
CA ASP A 156 0.13 12.52 6.82
C ASP A 156 -1.39 12.31 6.82
N ALA A 157 -1.84 11.11 7.19
CA ALA A 157 -3.25 10.72 7.15
C ALA A 157 -3.87 10.73 8.56
N CYS A 158 -5.13 11.17 8.66
CA CYS A 158 -5.91 11.09 9.89
C CYS A 158 -6.47 9.67 10.06
N TYR A 159 -5.89 8.89 10.96
CA TYR A 159 -6.29 7.50 11.20
C TYR A 159 -7.61 7.32 11.97
N THR A 160 -8.18 8.40 12.52
CA THR A 160 -9.45 8.41 13.27
C THR A 160 -10.68 8.03 12.43
N GLY A 161 -10.50 7.83 11.12
CA GLY A 161 -11.54 7.56 10.14
C GLY A 161 -11.50 6.21 9.43
N ILE A 162 -10.65 5.23 9.82
CA ILE A 162 -10.68 3.87 9.23
C ILE A 162 -11.91 3.08 9.77
N LYS A 163 -13.11 3.67 9.70
CA LYS A 163 -14.40 3.04 9.98
C LYS A 163 -15.02 2.41 8.73
N HIS A 164 -14.63 2.91 7.56
CA HIS A 164 -14.91 2.31 6.28
C HIS A 164 -13.59 1.71 5.81
N TRP A 165 -13.67 0.48 5.31
CA TRP A 165 -12.58 -0.51 5.23
C TRP A 165 -11.36 -0.10 4.41
N TYR A 166 -11.37 1.11 3.89
CA TYR A 166 -10.38 1.64 2.99
C TYR A 166 -10.36 3.15 3.18
N PRO A 167 -9.18 3.78 3.11
CA PRO A 167 -9.02 5.18 3.47
C PRO A 167 -9.69 6.03 2.39
N THR A 168 -10.96 6.39 2.61
CA THR A 168 -11.48 7.60 1.98
C THR A 168 -10.59 8.73 2.45
N LEU A 169 -9.98 9.47 1.52
CA LEU A 169 -9.15 10.64 1.78
C LEU A 169 -9.91 11.62 2.69
N VAL A 170 -9.73 11.47 4.00
CA VAL A 170 -10.06 12.50 4.98
C VAL A 170 -8.71 12.91 5.52
N GLY A 171 -8.18 13.98 4.93
CA GLY A 171 -7.04 14.68 5.50
C GLY A 171 -7.36 15.08 6.93
N CYS A 172 -6.33 15.08 7.76
CA CYS A 172 -6.27 16.10 8.79
C CYS A 172 -6.12 17.46 8.09
#